data_AF-A0AAE2BYD4-F1
#
_entry.id   AF-A0AAE2BYD4-F1
#
_cell.length_a   1.000
_cell.length_b   1.000
_cell.length_c   1.000
_cell.angle_alpha   90.00
_cell.angle_beta   90.00
_cell.angle_gamma   90.00
#
_symmetry.space_group_name_H-M   'P 1'
#
loop_
_entity.id
_entity.type
_entity.pdbx_description
1 polymer ?
#
loop_
_entity_poly.entity_id
_entity_poly.type
_entity_poly.pdbx_seq_one_letter_code
_entity_poly.pdbx_strand_id
1 'polypeptide(L)'
;MGAGRGHGRSAPPRKSNLKPLHWSKVTRALRGSLWEELQRHGETQIAPEFDVSEIETLFSATVPKTSAGGKAGGKKPAESKPTKVQLIDLKRAYNVEIMLTKVKMPLPDMMVAVLAMDDSTLDADQVENLIKFCPKKEEMELLKNFVVVDCVGCFDFFQFFLELMKAPRVESKLRVFLFKIQFNSQVFDFRKSLNVVNSACEEVRNSLKLKEIMKKILYLGNTLNQGTARGSAIGFKLDSLLKLTDTRATTGKMTLMHYLCKLTHSSAVFKVNQFTGSYQVNRIDQVLASKTPDLLDFHKDLINLEAATKIQLKQLAEEMQAIGKGLEKVKQELAASENDGPVSEIFHKTLKEFVGAAESEVSSVTNLYSVAGRNCDALTLYFGEDPARYPFEQVTATLLNFVRLFQKAHEENCKEAELEKKKAQKEAEMENAKEKNLTKKEVKD
;
A
#
# COMPACT_ATOMS: atom_id res chain seq x y z
N MET A 1 -11.32 -29.33 -75.23
CA MET A 1 -10.77 -30.54 -74.57
C MET A 1 -10.35 -30.10 -73.17
N GLY A 2 -10.98 -30.43 -72.04
CA GLY A 2 -11.71 -31.64 -71.68
C GLY A 2 -10.83 -32.53 -70.80
N ALA A 3 -11.11 -32.54 -69.48
CA ALA A 3 -10.62 -33.45 -68.42
C ALA A 3 -9.15 -33.27 -67.93
N GLY A 4 -8.79 -33.31 -66.64
CA GLY A 4 -9.56 -33.55 -65.41
C GLY A 4 -8.73 -33.17 -64.17
N ARG A 5 -9.37 -32.55 -63.16
CA ARG A 5 -8.79 -32.29 -61.84
C ARG A 5 -9.23 -33.38 -60.86
N GLY A 6 -8.36 -34.34 -60.60
CA GLY A 6 -8.48 -35.25 -59.47
C GLY A 6 -8.22 -34.50 -58.16
N HIS A 7 -9.26 -34.32 -57.35
CA HIS A 7 -9.11 -33.90 -55.95
C HIS A 7 -8.58 -35.08 -55.13
N GLY A 8 -7.30 -35.07 -54.81
CA GLY A 8 -6.76 -35.88 -53.73
C GLY A 8 -7.31 -35.38 -52.40
N ARG A 9 -8.32 -36.07 -51.85
CA ARG A 9 -8.77 -35.87 -50.46
C ARG A 9 -7.60 -36.17 -49.53
N SER A 10 -7.07 -35.15 -48.85
CA SER A 10 -6.20 -35.33 -47.70
C SER A 10 -6.97 -36.09 -46.61
N ALA A 11 -6.43 -37.22 -46.17
CA ALA A 11 -6.99 -38.03 -45.08
C ALA A 11 -7.19 -37.17 -43.80
N PRO A 12 -8.19 -37.47 -42.96
CA PRO A 12 -8.37 -36.77 -41.69
C PRO A 12 -7.12 -36.96 -40.82
N PRO A 13 -6.67 -35.92 -40.09
CA PRO A 13 -5.50 -36.03 -39.23
C PRO A 13 -5.74 -37.09 -38.15
N ARG A 14 -4.75 -37.95 -37.93
CA ARG A 14 -4.77 -38.95 -36.85
C ARG A 14 -5.03 -38.24 -35.52
N LYS A 15 -5.98 -38.73 -34.72
CA LYS A 15 -6.15 -38.27 -33.32
C LYS A 15 -4.88 -38.62 -32.56
N SER A 16 -4.19 -37.63 -31.98
CA SER A 16 -3.02 -37.91 -31.15
C SER A 16 -3.47 -38.54 -29.83
N ASN A 17 -2.71 -39.53 -29.35
CA ASN A 17 -2.91 -40.12 -28.03
C ASN A 17 -2.24 -39.30 -26.91
N LEU A 18 -1.75 -38.10 -27.23
CA LEU A 18 -1.08 -37.20 -26.29
C LEU A 18 -2.11 -36.43 -25.45
N LYS A 19 -1.76 -36.19 -24.19
CA LYS A 19 -2.53 -35.30 -23.32
C LYS A 19 -2.48 -33.87 -23.88
N PRO A 20 -3.62 -33.19 -24.08
CA PRO A 20 -3.64 -31.87 -24.68
C PRO A 20 -3.08 -30.81 -23.71
N LEU A 21 -2.27 -29.88 -24.24
CA LEU A 21 -1.86 -28.67 -23.51
C LEU A 21 -2.96 -27.61 -23.63
N HIS A 22 -3.54 -27.21 -22.49
CA HIS A 22 -4.64 -26.23 -22.43
C HIS A 22 -4.13 -24.79 -22.39
N TRP A 23 -3.44 -24.34 -23.44
CA TRP A 23 -3.02 -22.94 -23.58
C TRP A 23 -4.11 -22.03 -24.18
N SER A 24 -3.98 -20.72 -24.00
CA SER A 24 -4.80 -19.73 -24.72
C SER A 24 -4.07 -19.31 -26.00
N LYS A 25 -4.63 -19.65 -27.17
CA LYS A 25 -3.97 -19.44 -28.47
C LYS A 25 -3.98 -17.96 -28.88
N VAL A 26 -2.83 -17.43 -29.27
CA VAL A 26 -2.74 -16.16 -30.02
C VAL A 26 -3.03 -16.44 -31.49
N THR A 27 -4.12 -15.88 -32.03
CA THR A 27 -4.59 -16.15 -33.40
C THR A 27 -3.88 -15.33 -34.46
N ARG A 28 -3.24 -14.22 -34.08
CA ARG A 28 -2.48 -13.33 -34.98
C ARG A 28 -1.35 -12.66 -34.21
N ALA A 29 -0.14 -12.67 -34.77
CA ALA A 29 0.97 -11.91 -34.23
C ALA A 29 0.72 -10.40 -34.38
N LEU A 30 0.91 -9.63 -33.30
CA LEU A 30 0.78 -8.18 -33.31
C LEU A 30 2.06 -7.53 -33.84
N ARG A 31 1.93 -6.36 -34.47
CA ARG A 31 3.09 -5.66 -35.04
C ARG A 31 4.05 -5.21 -33.94
N GLY A 32 5.33 -5.55 -34.07
CA GLY A 32 6.36 -5.34 -33.04
C GLY A 32 6.33 -6.34 -31.88
N SER A 33 5.50 -7.39 -31.97
CA SER A 33 5.54 -8.47 -30.98
C SER A 33 6.64 -9.49 -31.30
N LEU A 34 7.12 -10.14 -30.26
CA LEU A 34 8.02 -11.29 -30.36
C LEU A 34 7.53 -12.33 -31.38
N TRP A 35 6.21 -12.57 -31.43
CA TRP A 35 5.61 -13.53 -32.35
C TRP A 35 5.70 -13.11 -33.82
N GLU A 36 5.73 -11.81 -34.13
CA GLU A 36 5.92 -11.30 -35.51
C GLU A 36 7.42 -11.31 -35.88
N GLU A 37 8.29 -11.04 -34.91
CA GLU A 37 9.75 -11.08 -35.08
C GLU A 37 10.24 -12.49 -35.43
N LEU A 38 9.77 -13.51 -34.70
CA LEU A 38 10.07 -14.93 -34.95
C LEU A 38 9.53 -15.46 -36.29
N GLN A 39 8.56 -14.78 -36.91
CA GLN A 39 8.03 -15.14 -38.23
C GLN A 39 8.75 -14.41 -39.37
N ARG A 40 9.39 -13.27 -39.11
CA ARG A 40 10.10 -12.46 -40.12
C ARG A 40 11.49 -12.97 -40.44
N HIS A 41 12.18 -13.54 -39.46
CA HIS A 41 13.43 -14.23 -39.69
C HIS A 41 13.10 -15.65 -40.15
N GLY A 42 13.26 -15.92 -41.45
CA GLY A 42 13.18 -17.26 -42.00
C GLY A 42 14.35 -18.11 -41.51
N GLU A 43 14.36 -18.44 -40.21
CA GLU A 43 15.21 -19.50 -39.70
C GLU A 43 14.77 -20.79 -40.39
N THR A 44 15.72 -21.37 -41.13
CA THR A 44 15.66 -22.72 -41.68
C THR A 44 15.02 -23.61 -40.65
N GLN A 45 13.94 -24.33 -41.00
CA GLN A 45 13.26 -25.24 -40.07
C GLN A 45 14.29 -26.16 -39.39
N ILE A 46 14.69 -25.79 -38.17
CA ILE A 46 15.54 -26.59 -37.31
C ILE A 46 14.65 -27.79 -36.98
N ALA A 47 15.07 -28.98 -37.40
CA ALA A 47 14.41 -30.22 -37.00
C ALA A 47 14.25 -30.18 -35.47
N PRO A 48 13.10 -30.57 -34.91
CA PRO A 48 12.83 -30.43 -33.49
C PRO A 48 13.99 -31.03 -32.69
N GLU A 49 14.58 -30.23 -31.80
CA GLU A 49 15.75 -30.58 -30.97
C GLU A 49 15.42 -31.63 -29.89
N PHE A 50 14.22 -32.20 -29.96
CA PHE A 50 13.65 -33.13 -29.01
C PHE A 50 13.01 -34.32 -29.73
N ASP A 51 13.13 -35.50 -29.13
CA ASP A 51 12.59 -36.74 -29.69
C ASP A 51 11.06 -36.79 -29.50
N VAL A 52 10.33 -36.79 -30.61
CA VAL A 52 8.86 -36.87 -30.62
C VAL A 52 8.38 -38.19 -30.00
N SER A 53 9.15 -39.27 -30.13
CA SER A 53 8.82 -40.59 -29.59
C SER A 53 8.91 -40.60 -28.05
N GLU A 54 9.86 -39.83 -27.50
CA GLU A 54 9.99 -39.63 -26.05
C GLU A 54 8.77 -38.86 -25.52
N ILE A 55 8.32 -37.80 -26.22
CA ILE A 55 7.11 -37.05 -25.86
C ILE A 55 5.86 -37.95 -25.92
N GLU A 56 5.72 -38.78 -26.97
CA GLU A 56 4.62 -39.73 -27.08
C GLU A 56 4.59 -40.74 -25.94
N THR A 57 5.76 -41.18 -25.47
CA THR A 57 5.87 -42.11 -24.34
C THR A 57 5.51 -41.42 -23.03
N LEU A 58 6.09 -40.25 -22.76
CA LEU A 58 5.95 -39.53 -21.49
C LEU A 58 4.56 -38.91 -21.30
N PHE A 59 3.91 -38.47 -22.37
CA PHE A 59 2.69 -37.67 -22.32
C PHE A 59 1.47 -38.34 -22.98
N SER A 60 1.52 -39.64 -23.26
CA SER A 60 0.34 -40.39 -23.72
C SER A 60 -0.75 -40.48 -22.64
N ALA A 61 -2.01 -40.48 -23.09
CA ALA A 61 -3.15 -40.78 -22.24
C ALA A 61 -3.14 -42.28 -21.90
N THR A 62 -3.07 -42.62 -20.61
CA THR A 62 -3.09 -44.01 -20.13
C THR A 62 -4.39 -44.70 -20.52
N VAL A 63 -4.29 -45.74 -21.35
CA VAL A 63 -5.41 -46.64 -21.65
C VAL A 63 -5.50 -47.68 -20.53
N PRO A 64 -6.68 -47.93 -19.92
CA PRO A 64 -6.80 -48.96 -18.88
C PRO A 64 -6.46 -50.36 -19.43
N LYS A 65 -5.54 -51.07 -18.78
CA LYS A 65 -5.16 -52.44 -19.14
C LYS A 65 -6.31 -53.41 -18.85
N THR A 66 -6.84 -54.08 -19.87
CA THR A 66 -7.73 -55.24 -19.71
C THR A 66 -6.90 -56.48 -19.45
N SER A 67 -6.99 -57.04 -18.25
CA SER A 67 -6.48 -58.38 -17.92
C SER A 67 -7.32 -59.44 -18.63
N ALA A 68 -6.62 -60.39 -19.27
CA ALA A 68 -7.21 -61.56 -19.88
C ALA A 68 -7.63 -62.57 -18.80
N GLY A 69 -8.88 -63.06 -18.89
CA GLY A 69 -9.41 -64.17 -18.10
C GLY A 69 -10.80 -64.52 -18.62
N GLY A 70 -10.90 -65.61 -19.39
CA GLY A 70 -12.11 -65.95 -20.13
C GLY A 70 -13.21 -66.61 -19.30
N LYS A 71 -14.46 -66.41 -19.72
CA LYS A 71 -15.46 -67.48 -19.95
C LYS A 71 -16.71 -66.93 -20.65
N ALA A 72 -17.35 -67.82 -21.39
CA ALA A 72 -18.37 -67.60 -22.39
C ALA A 72 -19.76 -67.21 -21.83
N GLY A 73 -20.56 -66.57 -22.69
CA GLY A 73 -22.01 -66.76 -22.74
C GLY A 73 -22.87 -65.56 -22.32
N GLY A 74 -23.66 -65.04 -23.28
CA GLY A 74 -24.91 -64.31 -23.00
C GLY A 74 -24.99 -62.88 -23.54
N LYS A 75 -25.57 -62.71 -24.74
CA LYS A 75 -26.09 -61.44 -25.24
C LYS A 75 -27.25 -60.96 -24.35
N LYS A 76 -27.18 -59.73 -23.83
CA LYS A 76 -28.34 -58.86 -23.53
C LYS A 76 -28.06 -57.46 -24.07
N PRO A 77 -29.09 -56.72 -24.53
CA PRO A 77 -28.90 -55.56 -25.39
C PRO A 77 -28.38 -54.35 -24.60
N ALA A 78 -27.52 -53.58 -25.25
CA ALA A 78 -27.01 -52.32 -24.74
C ALA A 78 -28.14 -51.31 -24.61
N GLU A 79 -28.46 -50.91 -23.37
CA GLU A 79 -29.09 -49.63 -23.10
C GLU A 79 -28.14 -48.52 -23.59
N SER A 80 -28.66 -47.68 -24.48
CA SER A 80 -28.00 -46.47 -24.93
C SER A 80 -27.80 -45.54 -23.74
N LYS A 81 -26.59 -45.54 -23.15
CA LYS A 81 -26.16 -44.45 -22.27
C LYS A 81 -26.26 -43.14 -23.07
N PRO A 82 -27.08 -42.17 -22.64
CA PRO A 82 -27.13 -40.89 -23.33
C PRO A 82 -25.76 -40.22 -23.21
N THR A 83 -25.30 -39.68 -24.33
CA THR A 83 -24.08 -38.91 -24.45
C THR A 83 -24.18 -37.72 -23.50
N LYS A 84 -23.57 -37.82 -22.31
CA LYS A 84 -23.46 -36.70 -21.37
C LYS A 84 -22.64 -35.60 -22.04
N VAL A 85 -23.33 -34.56 -22.50
CA VAL A 85 -22.72 -33.30 -22.89
C VAL A 85 -21.97 -32.78 -21.68
N GLN A 86 -20.65 -32.69 -21.78
CA GLN A 86 -19.77 -32.16 -20.74
C GLN A 86 -19.95 -30.63 -20.72
N LEU A 87 -21.01 -30.18 -20.03
CA LEU A 87 -21.54 -28.81 -20.13
C LEU A 87 -20.61 -27.76 -19.51
N ILE A 88 -19.84 -28.15 -18.49
CA ILE A 88 -18.91 -27.29 -17.74
C ILE A 88 -17.58 -28.03 -17.60
N ASP A 89 -16.48 -27.29 -17.66
CA ASP A 89 -15.13 -27.81 -17.47
C ASP A 89 -15.03 -28.56 -16.13
N LEU A 90 -14.56 -29.82 -16.16
CA LEU A 90 -14.49 -30.69 -14.99
C LEU A 90 -13.67 -30.09 -13.85
N LYS A 91 -12.62 -29.31 -14.17
CA LYS A 91 -11.78 -28.65 -13.17
C LYS A 91 -12.51 -27.46 -12.55
N ARG A 92 -13.30 -26.71 -13.32
CA ARG A 92 -14.19 -25.66 -12.79
C ARG A 92 -15.25 -26.24 -11.85
N ALA A 93 -15.95 -27.31 -12.27
CA ALA A 93 -16.95 -27.98 -11.45
C ALA A 93 -16.36 -28.51 -10.12
N TYR A 94 -15.22 -29.21 -10.19
CA TYR A 94 -14.54 -29.72 -9.01
C TYR A 94 -14.07 -28.61 -8.05
N ASN A 95 -13.57 -27.48 -8.58
CA ASN A 95 -13.19 -26.35 -7.74
C ASN A 95 -14.37 -25.68 -7.04
N VAL A 96 -15.54 -25.61 -7.71
CA VAL A 96 -16.79 -25.14 -7.08
C VAL A 96 -17.23 -26.10 -5.98
N GLU A 97 -17.18 -27.41 -6.23
CA GLU A 97 -17.54 -28.44 -5.27
C GLU A 97 -16.64 -28.41 -4.02
N ILE A 98 -15.32 -28.27 -4.20
CA ILE A 98 -14.39 -28.04 -3.08
C ILE A 98 -14.76 -26.77 -2.31
N MET A 99 -15.09 -25.67 -3.00
CA MET A 99 -15.50 -24.46 -2.29
C MET A 99 -16.78 -24.70 -1.48
N LEU A 100 -17.77 -25.37 -2.05
CA LEU A 100 -19.02 -25.70 -1.36
C LEU A 100 -18.77 -26.54 -0.10
N THR A 101 -17.78 -27.43 -0.10
CA THR A 101 -17.40 -28.16 1.14
C THR A 101 -16.77 -27.26 2.22
N LYS A 102 -16.18 -26.13 1.84
CA LYS A 102 -15.62 -25.15 2.79
C LYS A 102 -16.69 -24.23 3.36
N VAL A 103 -17.72 -23.93 2.58
CA VAL A 103 -18.86 -23.14 3.03
C VAL A 103 -19.84 -24.06 3.74
N LYS A 104 -19.72 -24.15 5.08
CA LYS A 104 -20.56 -24.99 5.94
C LYS A 104 -21.97 -24.42 6.14
N MET A 105 -22.60 -23.94 5.07
CA MET A 105 -23.91 -23.28 5.09
C MET A 105 -24.80 -23.84 3.98
N PRO A 106 -26.06 -24.21 4.27
CA PRO A 106 -27.00 -24.62 3.23
C PRO A 106 -27.20 -23.52 2.18
N LEU A 107 -27.31 -23.92 0.91
CA LEU A 107 -27.46 -22.99 -0.23
C LEU A 107 -28.64 -22.00 -0.08
N PRO A 108 -29.82 -22.42 0.39
CA PRO A 108 -30.94 -21.47 0.59
C PRO A 108 -30.62 -20.40 1.64
N ASP A 109 -30.04 -20.80 2.78
CA ASP A 109 -29.70 -19.89 3.87
C ASP A 109 -28.64 -18.87 3.42
N MET A 110 -27.68 -19.32 2.61
CA MET A 110 -26.68 -18.46 1.99
C MET A 110 -27.32 -17.41 1.08
N MET A 111 -28.28 -17.80 0.24
CA MET A 111 -28.99 -16.86 -0.63
C MET A 111 -29.84 -15.86 0.16
N VAL A 112 -30.47 -16.30 1.25
CA VAL A 112 -31.18 -15.42 2.18
C VAL A 112 -30.21 -14.39 2.78
N ALA A 113 -29.04 -14.82 3.25
CA ALA A 113 -28.03 -13.92 3.81
C ALA A 113 -27.50 -12.91 2.77
N VAL A 114 -27.23 -13.35 1.54
CA VAL A 114 -26.79 -12.47 0.43
C VAL A 114 -27.86 -11.44 0.08
N LEU A 115 -29.13 -11.86 -0.06
CA LEU A 115 -30.23 -10.96 -0.40
C LEU A 115 -30.63 -10.05 0.78
N ALA A 116 -30.36 -10.46 2.02
CA ALA A 116 -30.51 -9.60 3.19
C ALA A 116 -29.33 -8.64 3.40
N MET A 117 -28.20 -8.86 2.70
CA MET A 117 -26.92 -8.19 2.95
C MET A 117 -26.44 -8.32 4.41
N ASP A 118 -26.65 -9.50 4.98
CA ASP A 118 -26.37 -9.81 6.39
C ASP A 118 -24.90 -10.17 6.62
N ASP A 119 -24.15 -9.19 7.10
CA ASP A 119 -22.73 -9.25 7.45
C ASP A 119 -22.44 -9.92 8.81
N SER A 120 -23.47 -10.33 9.55
CA SER A 120 -23.32 -11.19 10.73
C SER A 120 -23.27 -12.68 10.36
N THR A 121 -23.85 -13.04 9.21
CA THR A 121 -23.93 -14.42 8.72
C THR A 121 -22.84 -14.74 7.69
N LEU A 122 -22.49 -13.78 6.83
CA LEU A 122 -21.44 -13.93 5.81
C LEU A 122 -20.35 -12.87 5.96
N ASP A 123 -19.11 -13.32 6.17
CA ASP A 123 -17.94 -12.45 6.25
C ASP A 123 -17.39 -12.08 4.85
N ALA A 124 -16.44 -11.14 4.81
CA ALA A 124 -15.84 -10.67 3.56
C ALA A 124 -15.15 -11.78 2.75
N ASP A 125 -14.45 -12.70 3.42
CA ASP A 125 -13.73 -13.79 2.77
C ASP A 125 -14.70 -14.79 2.13
N GLN A 126 -15.80 -15.10 2.82
CA GLN A 126 -16.87 -15.92 2.32
C GLN A 126 -17.52 -15.28 1.10
N VAL A 127 -17.88 -13.99 1.16
CA VAL A 127 -18.47 -13.27 0.01
C VAL A 127 -17.49 -13.19 -1.17
N GLU A 128 -16.20 -12.97 -0.93
CA GLU A 128 -15.18 -12.95 -1.99
C GLU A 128 -15.03 -14.32 -2.65
N ASN A 129 -15.07 -15.40 -1.84
CA ASN A 129 -15.13 -16.76 -2.38
C ASN A 129 -16.40 -16.96 -3.22
N LEU A 130 -17.57 -16.53 -2.77
CA LEU A 130 -18.81 -16.63 -3.57
C LEU A 130 -18.71 -15.89 -4.91
N ILE A 131 -18.11 -14.70 -4.93
CA ILE A 131 -17.85 -13.95 -6.18
C ILE A 131 -16.95 -14.75 -7.12
N LYS A 132 -15.87 -15.34 -6.61
CA LYS A 132 -14.91 -16.15 -7.41
C LYS A 132 -15.56 -17.39 -8.04
N PHE A 133 -16.60 -17.93 -7.41
CA PHE A 133 -17.28 -19.14 -7.85
C PHE A 133 -18.68 -18.89 -8.44
N CYS A 134 -19.08 -17.62 -8.62
CA CYS A 134 -20.28 -17.28 -9.36
C CYS A 134 -20.28 -17.89 -10.77
N PRO A 135 -21.45 -18.30 -11.28
CA PRO A 135 -21.58 -18.78 -12.65
C PRO A 135 -21.25 -17.65 -13.62
N LYS A 136 -20.42 -17.95 -14.61
CA LYS A 136 -20.10 -17.00 -15.69
C LYS A 136 -21.31 -16.79 -16.59
N LYS A 137 -21.31 -15.69 -17.35
CA LYS A 137 -22.39 -15.39 -18.30
C LYS A 137 -22.62 -16.53 -19.29
N GLU A 138 -21.55 -17.13 -19.81
CA GLU A 138 -21.63 -18.25 -20.73
C GLU A 138 -22.23 -19.49 -20.06
N GLU A 139 -21.87 -19.75 -18.80
CA GLU A 139 -22.38 -20.88 -18.00
C GLU A 139 -23.88 -20.69 -17.69
N MET A 140 -24.31 -19.47 -17.35
CA MET A 140 -25.72 -19.15 -17.10
C MET A 140 -26.58 -19.35 -18.36
N GLU A 141 -26.11 -18.93 -19.54
CA GLU A 141 -26.84 -19.11 -20.80
C GLU A 141 -26.93 -20.60 -21.19
N LEU A 142 -25.88 -21.38 -20.97
CA LEU A 142 -25.92 -22.83 -21.18
C LEU A 142 -26.92 -23.52 -20.25
N LEU A 143 -26.97 -23.11 -18.98
CA LEU A 143 -27.86 -23.70 -17.98
C LEU A 143 -29.33 -23.37 -18.25
N LYS A 144 -29.66 -22.14 -18.69
CA LYS A 144 -31.04 -21.79 -19.08
C LYS A 144 -31.60 -22.72 -20.15
N ASN A 145 -30.76 -23.11 -21.12
CA ASN A 145 -31.14 -24.04 -22.19
C ASN A 145 -31.23 -25.50 -21.71
N PHE A 146 -30.47 -25.87 -20.68
CA PHE A 146 -30.41 -27.23 -20.15
C PHE A 146 -31.51 -27.52 -19.12
N VAL A 147 -31.94 -26.54 -18.33
CA VAL A 147 -33.01 -26.66 -17.31
C VAL A 147 -34.36 -27.08 -17.91
N VAL A 148 -34.57 -26.85 -19.21
CA VAL A 148 -35.77 -27.28 -19.94
C VAL A 148 -35.83 -28.82 -20.12
N VAL A 149 -34.71 -29.52 -19.92
CA VAL A 149 -34.59 -30.97 -20.10
C VAL A 149 -34.24 -31.59 -18.75
N ASP A 150 -35.23 -32.19 -18.08
CA ASP A 150 -35.16 -32.82 -16.75
C ASP A 150 -33.76 -33.28 -16.31
N CYS A 151 -33.28 -32.73 -15.18
CA CYS A 151 -32.03 -33.16 -14.55
C CYS A 151 -32.30 -33.79 -13.18
N VAL A 152 -32.91 -34.97 -13.18
CA VAL A 152 -32.99 -35.83 -11.98
C VAL A 152 -31.57 -36.35 -11.68
N GLY A 153 -30.93 -35.83 -10.63
CA GLY A 153 -29.57 -36.22 -10.20
C GLY A 153 -28.43 -35.27 -10.62
N CYS A 154 -28.73 -33.99 -10.85
CA CYS A 154 -27.71 -32.96 -11.10
C CYS A 154 -26.75 -32.83 -9.87
N PHE A 155 -25.44 -32.74 -10.13
CA PHE A 155 -24.40 -32.60 -9.09
C PHE A 155 -24.62 -31.35 -8.22
N ASP A 156 -24.15 -31.35 -6.96
CA ASP A 156 -24.34 -30.25 -5.99
C ASP A 156 -23.96 -28.85 -6.53
N PHE A 157 -22.94 -28.78 -7.39
CA PHE A 157 -22.54 -27.52 -8.04
C PHE A 157 -23.58 -26.98 -9.04
N PHE A 158 -24.34 -27.86 -9.71
CA PHE A 158 -25.43 -27.45 -10.60
C PHE A 158 -26.56 -26.83 -9.78
N GLN A 159 -26.93 -27.44 -8.66
CA GLN A 159 -27.94 -26.90 -7.75
C GLN A 159 -27.51 -25.52 -7.22
N PHE A 160 -26.24 -25.35 -6.87
CA PHE A 160 -25.67 -24.06 -6.50
C PHE A 160 -25.82 -22.98 -7.58
N PHE A 161 -25.49 -23.29 -8.83
CA PHE A 161 -25.63 -22.34 -9.93
C PHE A 161 -27.09 -21.98 -10.19
N LEU A 162 -28.00 -22.96 -10.16
CA LEU A 162 -29.43 -22.70 -10.33
C LEU A 162 -29.99 -21.82 -9.21
N GLU A 163 -29.54 -22.03 -7.96
CA GLU A 163 -29.96 -21.23 -6.82
C GLU A 163 -29.47 -19.77 -6.94
N LEU A 164 -28.20 -19.56 -7.32
CA LEU A 164 -27.65 -18.23 -7.58
C LEU A 164 -28.37 -17.51 -8.73
N MET A 165 -28.75 -18.24 -9.78
CA MET A 165 -29.44 -17.69 -10.95
C MET A 165 -30.86 -17.20 -10.65
N LYS A 166 -31.46 -17.58 -9.52
CA LYS A 166 -32.75 -17.02 -9.07
C LYS A 166 -32.64 -15.54 -8.71
N ALA A 167 -31.46 -15.08 -8.30
CA ALA A 167 -31.19 -13.68 -8.03
C ALA A 167 -30.69 -12.96 -9.29
N PRO A 168 -31.39 -11.93 -9.79
CA PRO A 168 -30.91 -11.12 -10.90
C PRO A 168 -29.56 -10.51 -10.57
N ARG A 169 -28.62 -10.55 -11.52
CA ARG A 169 -27.28 -9.91 -11.39
C ARG A 169 -26.56 -10.30 -10.08
N VAL A 170 -26.64 -11.57 -9.68
CA VAL A 170 -26.09 -12.08 -8.41
C VAL A 170 -24.63 -11.68 -8.15
N GLU A 171 -23.76 -11.70 -9.17
CA GLU A 171 -22.36 -11.26 -9.02
C GLU A 171 -22.27 -9.78 -8.63
N SER A 172 -23.11 -8.92 -9.23
CA SER A 172 -23.18 -7.49 -8.90
C SER A 172 -23.66 -7.29 -7.46
N LYS A 173 -24.72 -8.00 -7.05
CA LYS A 173 -25.25 -7.97 -5.69
C LYS A 173 -24.21 -8.41 -4.65
N LEU A 174 -23.46 -9.47 -4.93
CA LEU A 174 -22.36 -9.92 -4.07
C LEU A 174 -21.22 -8.90 -3.99
N ARG A 175 -20.86 -8.24 -5.10
CA ARG A 175 -19.82 -7.20 -5.10
C ARG A 175 -20.22 -5.98 -4.28
N VAL A 176 -21.47 -5.53 -4.35
CA VAL A 176 -21.95 -4.42 -3.52
C VAL A 176 -22.12 -4.82 -2.05
N PHE A 177 -22.45 -6.09 -1.78
CA PHE A 177 -22.46 -6.63 -0.42
C PHE A 177 -21.05 -6.68 0.18
N LEU A 178 -20.05 -7.16 -0.56
CA LEU A 178 -18.65 -7.12 -0.14
C LEU A 178 -18.19 -5.69 0.15
N PHE A 179 -18.55 -4.74 -0.72
CA PHE A 179 -18.26 -3.33 -0.49
C PHE A 179 -18.92 -2.81 0.80
N LYS A 180 -20.19 -3.13 1.07
CA LYS A 180 -20.86 -2.77 2.34
C LYS A 180 -20.07 -3.26 3.55
N ILE A 181 -19.64 -4.53 3.55
CA ILE A 181 -18.87 -5.14 4.65
C ILE A 181 -17.58 -4.35 4.91
N GLN A 182 -16.87 -3.98 3.84
CA GLN A 182 -15.54 -3.34 3.91
C GLN A 182 -15.61 -1.82 4.06
N PHE A 183 -16.75 -1.19 3.79
CA PHE A 183 -16.85 0.27 3.66
C PHE A 183 -16.41 1.02 4.92
N ASN A 184 -16.92 0.61 6.08
CA ASN A 184 -16.65 1.33 7.33
C ASN A 184 -15.17 1.25 7.74
N SER A 185 -14.54 0.07 7.61
CA SER A 185 -13.11 -0.07 7.90
C SER A 185 -12.26 0.71 6.89
N GLN A 186 -12.59 0.63 5.60
CA GLN A 186 -11.89 1.37 4.56
C GLN A 186 -11.96 2.89 4.78
N VAL A 187 -13.14 3.44 5.07
CA VAL A 187 -13.31 4.88 5.34
C VAL A 187 -12.61 5.28 6.64
N PHE A 188 -12.67 4.45 7.68
CA PHE A 188 -12.01 4.71 8.95
C PHE A 188 -10.48 4.79 8.81
N ASP A 189 -9.86 3.80 8.17
CA ASP A 189 -8.42 3.75 7.96
C ASP A 189 -7.95 4.89 7.05
N PHE A 190 -8.72 5.19 6.00
CA PHE A 190 -8.44 6.32 5.12
C PHE A 190 -8.51 7.66 5.88
N ARG A 191 -9.59 7.89 6.65
CA ARG A 191 -9.75 9.09 7.48
C ARG A 191 -8.61 9.24 8.50
N LYS A 192 -8.17 8.14 9.12
CA LYS A 192 -7.04 8.13 10.04
C LYS A 192 -5.75 8.61 9.35
N SER A 193 -5.45 8.08 8.16
CA SER A 193 -4.29 8.51 7.38
C SER A 193 -4.35 9.99 7.00
N LEU A 194 -5.52 10.49 6.57
CA LEU A 194 -5.71 11.91 6.28
C LEU A 194 -5.52 12.81 7.50
N ASN A 195 -5.99 12.37 8.66
CA ASN A 195 -5.81 13.12 9.91
C ASN A 195 -4.34 13.19 10.31
N VAL A 196 -3.57 12.11 10.16
CA VAL A 196 -2.12 12.13 10.41
C VAL A 196 -1.42 13.17 9.53
N VAL A 197 -1.76 13.21 8.24
CA VAL A 197 -1.20 14.20 7.29
C VAL A 197 -1.56 15.63 7.69
N ASN A 198 -2.84 15.89 8.00
CA ASN A 198 -3.31 17.21 8.44
C ASN A 198 -2.64 17.65 9.75
N SER A 199 -2.60 16.78 10.75
CA SER A 199 -1.97 17.07 12.04
C SER A 199 -0.48 17.36 11.87
N ALA A 200 0.25 16.58 11.06
CA ALA A 200 1.66 16.87 10.79
C ALA A 200 1.87 18.24 10.13
N CYS A 201 0.99 18.63 9.19
CA CYS A 201 1.03 19.97 8.59
C CYS A 201 0.79 21.07 9.62
N GLU A 202 -0.20 20.89 10.50
CA GLU A 202 -0.56 21.85 11.53
C GLU A 202 0.54 21.99 12.59
N GLU A 203 1.05 20.88 13.10
CA GLU A 203 2.17 20.79 14.05
C GLU A 203 3.40 21.56 13.56
N VAL A 204 3.82 21.32 12.32
CA VAL A 204 4.98 22.00 11.72
C VAL A 204 4.73 23.49 11.58
N ARG A 205 3.55 23.92 11.13
CA ARG A 205 3.23 25.35 10.96
C ARG A 205 3.05 26.08 12.28
N ASN A 206 2.57 25.40 13.30
CA ASN A 206 2.23 26.01 14.60
C ASN A 206 3.35 25.91 15.63
N SER A 207 4.37 25.06 15.43
CA SER A 207 5.53 25.00 16.33
C SER A 207 6.32 26.31 16.32
N LEU A 208 6.16 27.08 17.39
CA LEU A 208 6.95 28.29 17.65
C LEU A 208 8.43 27.95 17.88
N LYS A 209 8.70 26.80 18.50
CA LYS A 209 10.07 26.34 18.75
C LYS A 209 10.81 26.04 17.45
N LEU A 210 10.16 25.37 16.49
CA LEU A 210 10.73 25.13 15.16
C LEU A 210 11.04 26.45 14.44
N LYS A 211 10.12 27.44 14.48
CA LYS A 211 10.34 28.76 13.90
C LYS A 211 11.57 29.46 14.49
N GLU A 212 11.73 29.43 15.81
CA GLU A 212 12.91 29.99 16.47
C GLU A 212 14.21 29.25 16.10
N ILE A 213 14.16 27.92 15.95
CA ILE A 213 15.31 27.14 15.46
C ILE A 213 15.68 27.54 14.03
N MET A 214 14.70 27.64 13.11
CA MET A 214 14.95 28.08 11.73
C MET A 214 15.57 29.48 11.69
N LYS A 215 15.11 30.40 12.55
CA LYS A 215 15.67 31.74 12.70
C LYS A 215 17.12 31.71 13.20
N LYS A 216 17.43 30.88 14.21
CA LYS A 216 18.81 30.70 14.69
C LYS A 216 19.73 30.14 13.59
N ILE A 217 19.24 29.19 12.79
CA ILE A 217 19.99 28.64 11.65
C ILE A 217 20.28 29.71 10.61
N LEU A 218 19.27 30.54 10.25
CA LEU A 218 19.46 31.64 9.31
C LEU A 218 20.51 32.63 9.80
N TYR A 219 20.44 33.02 11.07
CA TYR A 219 21.40 33.93 11.69
C TYR A 219 22.83 33.37 11.67
N LEU A 220 23.00 32.09 12.05
CA LEU A 220 24.29 31.41 11.99
C LEU A 220 24.83 31.35 10.56
N GLY A 221 24.00 30.96 9.60
CA GLY A 221 24.38 30.90 8.18
C GLY A 221 24.83 32.25 7.64
N ASN A 222 24.10 33.33 7.93
CA ASN A 222 24.45 34.69 7.51
C ASN A 222 25.74 35.20 8.15
N THR A 223 25.97 34.87 9.42
CA THR A 223 27.20 35.22 10.13
C THR A 223 28.40 34.51 9.52
N LEU A 224 28.31 33.20 9.28
CA LEU A 224 29.39 32.42 8.68
C LEU A 224 29.69 32.81 7.23
N ASN A 225 28.66 33.22 6.49
CA ASN A 225 28.80 33.60 5.08
C ASN A 225 29.00 35.11 4.87
N GLN A 226 29.25 35.89 5.93
CA GLN A 226 29.45 37.32 5.83
C GLN A 226 30.60 37.67 4.86
N GLY A 227 30.37 38.65 3.97
CA GLY A 227 31.35 39.05 2.96
C GLY A 227 31.44 38.11 1.74
N THR A 228 30.64 37.05 1.69
CA THR A 228 30.52 36.17 0.52
C THR A 228 29.20 36.40 -0.22
N ALA A 229 29.08 35.92 -1.47
CA ALA A 229 27.82 35.94 -2.22
C ALA A 229 26.69 35.11 -1.58
N ARG A 230 27.00 34.30 -0.54
CA ARG A 230 26.03 33.46 0.20
C ARG A 230 25.54 34.12 1.50
N GLY A 231 26.09 35.29 1.88
CA GLY A 231 25.68 36.04 3.06
C GLY A 231 24.40 36.84 2.83
N SER A 232 23.90 37.50 3.88
CA SER A 232 22.71 38.36 3.85
C SER A 232 21.45 37.71 3.24
N ALA A 233 21.31 36.40 3.39
CA ALA A 233 20.14 35.66 2.95
C ALA A 233 18.91 36.01 3.80
N ILE A 234 17.74 36.08 3.16
CA ILE A 234 16.43 36.28 3.82
C ILE A 234 15.85 34.95 4.32
N GLY A 235 16.25 33.84 3.70
CA GLY A 235 15.82 32.48 4.02
C GLY A 235 16.71 31.46 3.32
N PHE A 236 16.43 30.17 3.51
CA PHE A 236 17.20 29.07 2.91
C PHE A 236 16.26 27.93 2.50
N LYS A 237 16.72 27.14 1.52
CA LYS A 237 16.05 25.92 1.04
C LYS A 237 16.07 24.80 2.07
N LEU A 238 15.04 23.97 2.13
CA LEU A 238 14.83 23.02 3.23
C LEU A 238 15.98 22.01 3.37
N ASP A 239 16.53 21.53 2.24
CA ASP A 239 17.67 20.60 2.22
C ASP A 239 18.94 21.16 2.88
N SER A 240 19.04 22.49 3.05
CA SER A 240 20.17 23.11 3.74
C SER A 240 20.26 22.69 5.21
N LEU A 241 19.14 22.27 5.81
CA LEU A 241 19.11 21.74 7.18
C LEU A 241 20.03 20.52 7.35
N LEU A 242 20.14 19.69 6.32
CA LEU A 242 20.95 18.47 6.35
C LEU A 242 22.45 18.76 6.25
N LYS A 243 22.83 19.96 5.80
CA LYS A 243 24.23 20.38 5.62
C LYS A 243 24.87 20.95 6.90
N LEU A 244 24.07 21.11 7.96
CA LEU A 244 24.56 21.62 9.26
C LEU A 244 25.57 20.67 9.93
N THR A 245 25.57 19.40 9.54
CA THR A 245 26.56 18.41 9.99
C THR A 245 27.88 18.47 9.24
N ASP A 246 27.89 19.07 8.04
CA ASP A 246 29.07 19.08 7.17
C ASP A 246 30.05 20.21 7.55
N THR A 247 29.50 21.30 8.10
CA THR A 247 30.31 22.43 8.57
C THR A 247 30.88 22.12 9.95
N ARG A 248 32.21 22.05 10.05
CA ARG A 248 32.95 21.71 11.28
C ARG A 248 33.72 22.91 11.82
N ALA A 249 33.86 22.96 13.14
CA ALA A 249 34.79 23.85 13.83
C ALA A 249 36.25 23.48 13.50
N THR A 250 37.18 24.40 13.73
CA THR A 250 38.62 24.21 13.50
C THR A 250 39.22 23.01 14.24
N THR A 251 38.63 22.63 15.38
CA THR A 251 39.03 21.44 16.15
C THR A 251 38.57 20.13 15.51
N GLY A 252 37.74 20.16 14.46
CA GLY A 252 37.16 19.01 13.77
C GLY A 252 36.08 18.24 14.56
N LYS A 253 36.06 18.40 15.89
CA LYS A 253 35.20 17.67 16.82
C LYS A 253 33.75 18.14 16.82
N MET A 254 33.52 19.45 16.69
CA MET A 254 32.18 20.05 16.77
C MET A 254 31.66 20.42 15.38
N THR A 255 30.40 20.09 15.07
CA THR A 255 29.71 20.56 13.85
C THR A 255 28.85 21.79 14.13
N LEU A 256 28.37 22.47 13.08
CA LEU A 256 27.42 23.58 13.25
C LEU A 256 26.11 23.12 13.91
N MET A 257 25.67 21.88 13.67
CA MET A 257 24.52 21.28 14.38
C MET A 257 24.78 21.19 15.89
N HIS A 258 25.95 20.72 16.32
CA HIS A 258 26.31 20.66 17.74
C HIS A 258 26.31 22.06 18.37
N TYR A 259 26.85 23.04 17.65
CA TYR A 259 26.88 24.42 18.13
C TYR A 259 25.46 25.01 18.24
N LEU A 260 24.59 24.75 17.27
CA LEU A 260 23.17 25.12 17.33
C LEU A 260 22.50 24.54 18.59
N CYS A 261 22.72 23.26 18.90
CA CYS A 261 22.18 22.64 20.13
C CYS A 261 22.70 23.32 21.41
N LYS A 262 23.99 23.73 21.46
CA LYS A 262 24.55 24.49 22.60
C LYS A 262 23.90 25.87 22.73
N LEU A 263 23.63 26.55 21.61
CA LEU A 263 22.94 27.84 21.57
C LEU A 263 21.45 27.74 21.93
N THR A 264 20.80 26.60 21.71
CA THR A 264 19.42 26.37 22.15
C THR A 264 19.34 26.04 23.65
N HIS A 265 20.42 25.52 24.25
CA HIS A 265 20.52 25.25 25.69
C HIS A 265 20.79 26.51 26.52
N SER A 266 21.38 27.56 25.92
CA SER A 266 21.83 28.76 26.63
C SER A 266 20.74 29.84 26.68
N SER A 267 19.76 29.64 27.55
CA SER A 267 19.01 30.75 28.16
C SER A 267 19.35 30.82 29.65
N ALA A 268 20.58 31.21 30.01
CA ALA A 268 20.95 31.77 31.34
C ALA A 268 22.46 32.04 31.62
N VAL A 269 23.45 31.64 30.80
CA VAL A 269 24.86 31.57 31.27
C VAL A 269 25.84 32.49 30.51
N PHE A 270 25.37 33.57 29.88
CA PHE A 270 26.23 34.73 29.60
C PHE A 270 25.87 35.88 30.55
N LYS A 271 25.86 35.58 31.86
CA LYS A 271 26.13 36.64 32.84
C LYS A 271 27.59 36.99 32.66
N VAL A 272 27.80 38.12 31.98
CA VAL A 272 28.99 38.96 32.02
C VAL A 272 29.73 38.70 33.33
N ASN A 273 30.84 37.97 33.24
CA ASN A 273 31.84 37.97 34.29
C ASN A 273 32.41 39.40 34.27
N GLN A 274 31.83 40.27 35.10
CA GLN A 274 32.14 41.69 35.15
C GLN A 274 33.46 41.86 35.91
N PHE A 275 34.54 41.49 35.23
CA PHE A 275 35.90 41.86 35.60
C PHE A 275 36.72 41.99 34.31
N THR A 276 36.53 43.09 33.61
CA THR A 276 37.59 43.80 32.88
C THR A 276 37.02 45.12 32.40
N GLY A 277 37.75 46.19 32.71
CA GLY A 277 37.41 47.54 32.28
C GLY A 277 37.40 47.68 30.76
N SER A 278 36.60 48.66 30.33
CA SER A 278 36.75 49.41 29.08
C SER A 278 36.85 48.61 27.78
N TYR A 279 35.80 47.91 27.37
CA TYR A 279 35.49 47.78 25.93
C TYR A 279 33.97 47.76 25.75
N GLN A 280 33.50 48.47 24.72
CA GLN A 280 32.09 48.60 24.41
C GLN A 280 31.43 47.22 24.30
N VAL A 281 30.54 46.92 25.24
CA VAL A 281 29.66 45.75 25.19
C VAL A 281 28.69 46.00 24.04
N ASN A 282 28.92 45.30 22.94
CA ASN A 282 28.05 45.31 21.78
C ASN A 282 26.61 44.97 22.21
N ARG A 283 25.66 45.73 21.67
CA ARG A 283 24.19 45.62 21.83
C ARG A 283 23.58 44.24 21.50
N ILE A 284 24.40 43.23 21.23
CA ILE A 284 24.10 41.96 20.56
C ILE A 284 23.58 40.90 21.55
N ASP A 285 24.06 40.88 22.79
CA ASP A 285 23.63 39.89 23.79
C ASP A 285 22.19 40.11 24.29
N GLN A 286 21.68 41.34 24.17
CA GLN A 286 20.37 41.70 24.71
C GLN A 286 19.19 41.27 23.84
N VAL A 287 19.39 41.06 22.53
CA VAL A 287 18.30 40.76 21.58
C VAL A 287 17.93 39.28 21.55
N LEU A 288 18.84 38.39 21.99
CA LEU A 288 18.62 36.93 22.02
C LEU A 288 18.33 36.38 23.43
N ALA A 289 18.53 37.19 24.48
CA ALA A 289 18.35 36.80 25.88
C ALA A 289 16.90 36.89 26.40
N SER A 290 15.91 37.11 25.52
CA SER A 290 14.51 37.15 25.93
C SER A 290 13.94 35.74 26.06
N LYS A 291 13.77 35.26 27.30
CA LYS A 291 12.86 34.19 27.74
C LYS A 291 12.44 33.20 26.63
N THR A 292 13.37 32.43 26.07
CA THR A 292 13.00 31.40 25.09
C THR A 292 12.48 30.17 25.83
N PRO A 293 11.33 29.59 25.39
CA PRO A 293 10.92 28.25 25.81
C PRO A 293 12.07 27.27 25.58
N ASP A 294 12.11 26.16 26.32
CA ASP A 294 13.05 25.07 26.02
C ASP A 294 12.91 24.68 24.54
N LEU A 295 13.94 24.98 23.75
CA LEU A 295 13.95 24.75 22.30
C LEU A 295 14.50 23.36 21.97
N LEU A 296 15.17 22.70 22.92
CA LEU A 296 15.80 21.39 22.68
C LEU A 296 14.75 20.32 22.39
N ASP A 297 13.55 20.50 22.94
CA ASP A 297 12.45 19.57 22.77
C ASP A 297 11.40 20.00 21.74
N PHE A 298 11.76 20.86 20.77
CA PHE A 298 10.87 21.25 19.67
C PHE A 298 10.29 20.06 18.90
N HIS A 299 11.03 18.94 18.84
CA HIS A 299 10.59 17.71 18.20
C HIS A 299 9.35 17.10 18.87
N LYS A 300 9.07 17.43 20.15
CA LYS A 300 7.84 17.01 20.83
C LYS A 300 6.60 17.74 20.31
N ASP A 301 6.76 18.87 19.64
CA ASP A 301 5.66 19.56 18.96
C ASP A 301 5.26 18.84 17.65
N LEU A 302 6.10 17.91 17.16
CA LEU A 302 6.00 17.28 15.83
C LEU A 302 5.63 15.79 15.93
N ILE A 303 4.58 15.49 16.70
CA ILE A 303 4.17 14.12 17.09
C ILE A 303 3.84 13.25 15.86
N ASN A 304 3.15 13.81 14.87
CA ASN A 304 2.69 13.07 13.70
C ASN A 304 3.69 13.09 12.54
N LEU A 305 4.81 13.82 12.66
CA LEU A 305 5.79 13.96 11.57
C LEU A 305 6.32 12.60 11.09
N GLU A 306 6.73 11.72 12.00
CA GLU A 306 7.27 10.41 11.62
C GLU A 306 6.19 9.52 10.97
N ALA A 307 4.97 9.52 11.50
CA ALA A 307 3.87 8.78 10.90
C ALA A 307 3.54 9.30 9.50
N ALA A 308 3.53 10.62 9.31
CA ALA A 308 3.28 11.25 8.02
C ALA A 308 4.32 10.86 6.95
N THR A 309 5.60 10.66 7.30
CA THR A 309 6.62 10.21 6.33
C THR A 309 6.35 8.82 5.73
N LYS A 310 5.48 8.02 6.37
CA LYS A 310 5.13 6.67 5.90
C LYS A 310 3.91 6.66 4.98
N ILE A 311 3.21 7.79 4.85
CA ILE A 311 2.00 7.91 4.04
C ILE A 311 2.37 8.47 2.67
N GLN A 312 1.91 7.81 1.61
CA GLN A 312 2.12 8.26 0.23
C GLN A 312 0.86 8.92 -0.30
N LEU A 313 0.96 10.14 -0.82
CA LEU A 313 -0.20 10.87 -1.37
C LEU A 313 -0.83 10.14 -2.56
N LYS A 314 -0.02 9.39 -3.32
CA LYS A 314 -0.50 8.54 -4.40
C LYS A 314 -1.41 7.41 -3.90
N GLN A 315 -1.04 6.73 -2.80
CA GLN A 315 -1.87 5.67 -2.22
C GLN A 315 -3.19 6.23 -1.70
N LEU A 316 -3.15 7.41 -1.07
CA LEU A 316 -4.37 8.11 -0.66
C LEU A 316 -5.29 8.46 -1.83
N ALA A 317 -4.72 8.86 -2.97
CA ALA A 317 -5.51 9.14 -4.18
C ALA A 317 -6.16 7.86 -4.75
N GLU A 318 -5.42 6.74 -4.76
CA GLU A 318 -5.93 5.44 -5.18
C GLU A 318 -7.05 4.94 -4.26
N GLU A 319 -6.91 5.10 -2.94
CA GLU A 319 -7.95 4.77 -1.95
C GLU A 319 -9.20 5.64 -2.11
N MET A 320 -9.05 6.97 -2.25
CA MET A 320 -10.17 7.88 -2.51
C MET A 320 -10.92 7.47 -3.80
N GLN A 321 -10.18 7.12 -4.85
CA GLN A 321 -10.77 6.66 -6.09
C GLN A 321 -11.49 5.32 -5.92
N ALA A 322 -10.94 4.39 -5.14
CA ALA A 322 -11.55 3.10 -4.86
C ALA A 322 -12.87 3.25 -4.10
N ILE A 323 -12.89 4.10 -3.05
CA ILE A 323 -14.10 4.41 -2.27
C ILE A 323 -15.18 5.03 -3.19
N GLY A 324 -14.81 6.04 -3.98
CA GLY A 324 -15.75 6.72 -4.88
C GLY A 324 -16.31 5.80 -5.97
N LYS A 325 -15.46 5.00 -6.63
CA LYS A 325 -15.89 4.01 -7.63
C LYS A 325 -16.72 2.88 -7.02
N GLY A 326 -16.41 2.49 -5.78
CA GLY A 326 -17.18 1.51 -5.03
C GLY A 326 -18.61 2.00 -4.82
N LEU A 327 -18.78 3.20 -4.26
CA LEU A 327 -20.10 3.81 -4.04
C LEU A 327 -20.88 3.99 -5.34
N GLU A 328 -20.22 4.39 -6.44
CA GLU A 328 -20.87 4.52 -7.74
C GLU A 328 -21.47 3.18 -8.21
N LYS A 329 -20.75 2.06 -8.04
CA LYS A 329 -21.28 0.73 -8.37
C LYS A 329 -22.46 0.34 -7.47
N VAL A 330 -22.42 0.70 -6.20
CA VAL A 330 -23.54 0.47 -5.26
C VAL A 330 -24.79 1.22 -5.73
N LYS A 331 -24.64 2.49 -6.15
CA LYS A 331 -25.75 3.30 -6.68
C LYS A 331 -26.31 2.73 -7.98
N GLN A 332 -25.45 2.22 -8.87
CA GLN A 332 -25.88 1.56 -10.10
C GLN A 332 -26.70 0.29 -9.82
N GLU A 333 -26.26 -0.55 -8.87
CA GLU A 333 -27.04 -1.75 -8.49
C GLU A 333 -28.33 -1.38 -7.74
N LEU A 334 -28.33 -0.31 -6.95
CA LEU A 334 -29.55 0.20 -6.32
C LEU A 334 -30.61 0.57 -7.37
N ALA A 335 -30.21 1.33 -8.39
CA ALA A 335 -31.11 1.68 -9.50
C ALA A 335 -31.55 0.45 -10.31
N ALA A 336 -30.64 -0.49 -10.58
CA ALA A 336 -30.97 -1.70 -11.33
C ALA A 336 -31.93 -2.63 -10.57
N SER A 337 -31.81 -2.69 -9.24
CA SER A 337 -32.58 -3.62 -8.39
C SER A 337 -34.03 -3.20 -8.15
N GLU A 338 -34.42 -1.97 -8.49
CA GLU A 338 -35.79 -1.48 -8.35
C GLU A 338 -36.81 -2.34 -9.12
N ASN A 339 -36.39 -2.91 -10.25
CA ASN A 339 -37.25 -3.70 -11.14
C ASN A 339 -37.09 -5.23 -10.97
N ASP A 340 -36.37 -5.69 -9.95
CA ASP A 340 -36.11 -7.13 -9.75
C ASP A 340 -37.30 -7.89 -9.14
N GLY A 341 -38.34 -7.19 -8.68
CA GLY A 341 -39.50 -7.79 -8.02
C GLY A 341 -39.21 -8.32 -6.60
N PRO A 342 -40.11 -9.16 -6.05
CA PRO A 342 -40.08 -9.55 -4.63
C PRO A 342 -38.79 -10.24 -4.17
N VAL A 343 -38.11 -10.94 -5.08
CA VAL A 343 -36.86 -11.66 -4.78
C VAL A 343 -35.75 -10.74 -4.28
N SER A 344 -35.80 -9.44 -4.61
CA SER A 344 -34.79 -8.45 -4.23
C SER A 344 -35.35 -7.34 -3.35
N GLU A 345 -36.56 -7.47 -2.82
CA GLU A 345 -37.19 -6.41 -2.03
C GLU A 345 -36.37 -6.04 -0.79
N ILE A 346 -35.96 -7.06 -0.02
CA ILE A 346 -35.11 -6.89 1.18
C ILE A 346 -33.76 -6.28 0.77
N PHE A 347 -33.14 -6.83 -0.27
CA PHE A 347 -31.86 -6.35 -0.80
C PHE A 347 -31.93 -4.86 -1.15
N HIS A 348 -32.95 -4.46 -1.93
CA HIS A 348 -33.11 -3.08 -2.39
C HIS A 348 -33.31 -2.13 -1.20
N LYS A 349 -34.14 -2.52 -0.22
CA LYS A 349 -34.35 -1.74 0.99
C LYS A 349 -33.06 -1.55 1.78
N THR A 350 -32.35 -2.63 2.09
CA THR A 350 -31.08 -2.57 2.85
C THR A 350 -30.01 -1.76 2.10
N LEU A 351 -29.91 -1.95 0.79
CA LEU A 351 -28.96 -1.21 -0.05
C LEU A 351 -29.28 0.28 -0.07
N LYS A 352 -30.56 0.66 -0.11
CA LYS A 352 -31.00 2.06 -0.09
C LYS A 352 -30.62 2.77 1.21
N GLU A 353 -30.82 2.10 2.35
CA GLU A 353 -30.42 2.62 3.67
C GLU A 353 -28.90 2.79 3.75
N PHE A 354 -28.15 1.80 3.28
CA PHE A 354 -26.69 1.86 3.21
C PHE A 354 -26.20 3.01 2.32
N VAL A 355 -26.77 3.20 1.12
CA VAL A 355 -26.36 4.27 0.20
C VAL A 355 -26.51 5.64 0.84
N GLY A 356 -27.61 5.91 1.54
CA GLY A 356 -27.81 7.19 2.22
C GLY A 356 -26.73 7.50 3.27
N ALA A 357 -26.36 6.51 4.08
CA ALA A 357 -25.29 6.65 5.06
C ALA A 357 -23.91 6.78 4.39
N ALA A 358 -23.63 5.93 3.38
CA ALA A 358 -22.37 5.91 2.68
C ALA A 358 -22.10 7.19 1.90
N GLU A 359 -23.11 7.80 1.26
CA GLU A 359 -22.97 9.09 0.58
C GLU A 359 -22.51 10.21 1.51
N SER A 360 -23.08 10.27 2.72
CA SER A 360 -22.68 11.24 3.74
C SER A 360 -21.23 11.05 4.16
N GLU A 361 -20.81 9.80 4.43
CA GLU A 361 -19.43 9.49 4.81
C GLU A 361 -18.43 9.75 3.67
N VAL A 362 -18.76 9.36 2.44
CA VAL A 362 -17.92 9.63 1.27
C VAL A 362 -17.78 11.13 1.04
N SER A 363 -18.86 11.91 1.17
CA SER A 363 -18.80 13.38 1.08
C SER A 363 -17.90 13.97 2.17
N SER A 364 -18.06 13.52 3.42
CA SER A 364 -17.23 13.94 4.55
C SER A 364 -15.74 13.67 4.30
N VAL A 365 -15.38 12.45 3.89
CA VAL A 365 -13.98 12.07 3.68
C VAL A 365 -13.39 12.69 2.41
N THR A 366 -14.20 12.95 1.37
CA THR A 366 -13.77 13.71 0.17
C THR A 366 -13.36 15.14 0.53
N ASN A 367 -14.12 15.79 1.40
CA ASN A 367 -13.78 17.12 1.91
C ASN A 367 -12.48 17.09 2.71
N LEU A 368 -12.32 16.11 3.60
CA LEU A 368 -11.10 15.92 4.38
C LEU A 368 -9.88 15.66 3.49
N TYR A 369 -10.02 14.82 2.46
CA TYR A 369 -8.98 14.53 1.47
C TYR A 369 -8.55 15.81 0.73
N SER A 370 -9.53 16.61 0.30
CA SER A 370 -9.26 17.89 -0.36
C SER A 370 -8.54 18.89 0.55
N VAL A 371 -8.91 18.93 1.83
CA VAL A 371 -8.22 19.75 2.85
C VAL A 371 -6.78 19.26 3.06
N ALA A 372 -6.58 17.94 3.19
CA ALA A 372 -5.26 17.34 3.33
C ALA A 372 -4.33 17.68 2.16
N GLY A 373 -4.80 17.54 0.92
CA GLY A 373 -4.03 17.91 -0.27
C GLY A 373 -3.62 19.39 -0.26
N ARG A 374 -4.56 20.30 0.03
CA ARG A 374 -4.23 21.73 0.15
C ARG A 374 -3.26 22.04 1.28
N ASN A 375 -3.35 21.32 2.40
CA ASN A 375 -2.43 21.48 3.52
C ASN A 375 -1.02 20.98 3.18
N CYS A 376 -0.90 19.88 2.44
CA CYS A 376 0.37 19.42 1.91
C CYS A 376 1.04 20.49 1.03
N ASP A 377 0.33 20.98 0.01
CA ASP A 377 0.86 21.98 -0.93
C ASP A 377 1.23 23.28 -0.21
N ALA A 378 0.35 23.76 0.68
CA ALA A 378 0.63 24.98 1.43
C ALA A 378 1.77 24.80 2.45
N LEU A 379 2.08 23.57 2.90
CA LEU A 379 3.24 23.31 3.75
C LEU A 379 4.54 23.39 2.94
N THR A 380 4.55 22.81 1.74
CA THR A 380 5.68 22.94 0.83
C THR A 380 5.95 24.40 0.46
N LEU A 381 4.89 25.15 0.11
CA LEU A 381 4.98 26.58 -0.18
C LEU A 381 5.43 27.40 1.03
N TYR A 382 5.02 27.02 2.24
CA TYR A 382 5.44 27.67 3.48
C TYR A 382 6.96 27.63 3.69
N PHE A 383 7.65 26.58 3.21
CA PHE A 383 9.11 26.51 3.20
C PHE A 383 9.77 27.14 1.95
N GLY A 384 8.99 27.76 1.07
CA GLY A 384 9.48 28.36 -0.17
C GLY A 384 9.89 27.34 -1.24
N GLU A 385 9.35 26.13 -1.16
CA GLU A 385 9.56 25.06 -2.15
C GLU A 385 8.38 24.95 -3.12
N ASP A 386 8.61 24.34 -4.28
CA ASP A 386 7.59 24.09 -5.32
C ASP A 386 6.97 22.70 -5.09
N PRO A 387 5.66 22.59 -4.79
CA PRO A 387 4.97 21.29 -4.61
C PRO A 387 5.17 20.30 -5.76
N ALA A 388 5.36 20.78 -6.99
CA ALA A 388 5.58 19.91 -8.15
C ALA A 388 6.99 19.30 -8.18
N ARG A 389 7.96 19.90 -7.50
CA ARG A 389 9.37 19.48 -7.49
C ARG A 389 9.84 18.94 -6.16
N TYR A 390 9.16 19.34 -5.08
CA TYR A 390 9.50 19.01 -3.71
C TYR A 390 8.22 18.59 -2.97
N PRO A 391 7.73 17.37 -3.24
CA PRO A 391 6.44 16.92 -2.74
C PRO A 391 6.44 16.81 -1.21
N PHE A 392 5.25 16.71 -0.64
CA PHE A 392 5.03 16.64 0.82
C PHE A 392 5.86 15.53 1.51
N GLU A 393 6.00 14.37 0.86
CA GLU A 393 6.80 13.26 1.35
C GLU A 393 8.27 13.66 1.53
N GLN A 394 8.80 14.48 0.61
CA GLN A 394 10.16 15.00 0.71
C GLN A 394 10.28 16.05 1.83
N VAL A 395 9.28 16.94 1.99
CA VAL A 395 9.22 17.91 3.10
C VAL A 395 9.28 17.21 4.45
N THR A 396 8.38 16.25 4.67
CA THR A 396 8.30 15.52 5.93
C THR A 396 9.55 14.68 6.19
N ALA A 397 10.10 14.03 5.17
CA ALA A 397 11.34 13.26 5.29
C ALA A 397 12.54 14.15 5.67
N THR A 398 12.71 15.29 5.02
CA THR A 398 13.81 16.23 5.31
C THR A 398 13.70 16.79 6.73
N LEU A 399 12.49 17.17 7.16
CA LEU A 399 12.25 17.63 8.54
C LEU A 399 12.52 16.52 9.56
N LEU A 400 12.08 15.29 9.32
CA LEU A 400 12.33 14.17 10.21
C LEU A 400 13.82 13.86 10.33
N ASN A 401 14.55 13.89 9.21
CA ASN A 401 16.00 13.71 9.21
C ASN A 401 16.70 14.82 9.98
N PHE A 402 16.28 16.08 9.79
CA PHE A 402 16.78 17.20 10.57
C PHE A 402 16.55 17.01 12.08
N VAL A 403 15.34 16.62 12.50
CA VAL A 403 15.01 16.32 13.90
C VAL A 403 15.95 15.26 14.47
N ARG A 404 16.14 14.15 13.76
CA ARG A 404 17.03 13.06 14.20
C ARG A 404 18.49 13.50 14.31
N LEU A 405 18.98 14.28 13.34
CA LEU A 405 20.34 14.84 13.37
C LEU A 405 20.53 15.80 14.54
N PHE A 406 19.52 16.64 14.82
CA PHE A 406 19.53 17.57 15.94
C PHE A 406 19.56 16.83 17.28
N GLN A 407 18.67 15.85 17.48
CA GLN A 407 18.62 15.04 18.70
C GLN A 407 19.95 14.32 18.92
N LYS A 408 20.50 13.69 17.88
CA LYS A 408 21.80 13.02 17.97
C LYS A 408 22.92 13.98 18.40
N ALA A 409 23.02 15.15 17.78
CA ALA A 409 24.03 16.16 18.14
C ALA A 409 23.84 16.69 19.57
N HIS A 410 22.59 16.81 20.03
CA HIS A 410 22.29 17.17 21.41
C HIS A 410 22.75 16.10 22.40
N GLU A 411 22.47 14.82 22.14
CA GLU A 411 22.95 13.70 22.96
C GLU A 411 24.48 13.63 23.00
N GLU A 412 25.14 13.82 21.87
CA GLU A 412 26.61 13.86 21.76
C GLU A 412 27.19 15.00 22.60
N ASN A 413 26.60 16.20 22.54
CA ASN A 413 26.98 17.33 23.41
C ASN A 413 26.80 17.02 24.90
N CYS A 414 25.70 16.38 25.30
CA CYS A 414 25.45 16.02 26.70
C CYS A 414 26.53 15.05 27.20
N LYS A 415 26.86 14.03 26.41
CA LYS A 415 27.93 13.07 26.72
C LYS A 415 29.29 13.74 26.85
N GLU A 416 29.61 14.68 25.95
CA GLU A 416 30.86 15.45 26.01
C GLU A 416 30.93 16.32 27.28
N ALA A 417 29.86 17.04 27.61
CA ALA A 417 29.78 17.88 28.81
C ALA A 417 29.92 17.05 30.10
N GLU A 418 29.33 15.85 30.15
CA GLU A 418 29.50 14.93 31.27
C GLU A 418 30.93 14.43 31.42
N LEU A 419 31.61 14.12 30.30
CA LEU A 419 33.00 13.69 30.29
C LEU A 419 33.94 14.80 30.77
N GLU A 420 33.73 16.03 30.28
CA GLU A 420 34.47 17.21 30.71
C GLU A 420 34.28 17.50 32.20
N LYS A 421 33.04 17.41 32.70
CA LYS A 421 32.74 17.56 34.13
C LYS A 421 33.46 16.51 34.98
N LYS A 422 33.46 15.24 34.56
CA LYS A 422 34.18 14.15 35.25
C LYS A 422 35.70 14.38 35.23
N LYS A 423 36.24 14.88 34.13
CA LYS A 423 37.68 15.19 34.02
C LYS A 423 38.06 16.36 34.95
N ALA A 424 37.29 17.45 34.93
CA ALA A 424 37.51 18.60 35.81
C ALA A 424 37.39 18.23 37.30
N GLN A 425 36.44 17.36 37.67
CA GLN A 425 36.31 16.84 39.03
C GLN A 425 37.56 16.06 39.46
N LYS A 426 38.05 15.14 38.61
CA LYS A 426 39.28 14.38 38.90
C LYS A 426 40.51 15.27 39.01
N GLU A 427 40.63 16.28 38.15
CA GLU A 427 41.74 17.24 38.20
C GLU A 427 41.70 18.06 39.51
N ALA A 428 40.53 18.57 39.90
CA ALA A 428 40.34 19.28 41.16
C ALA A 428 40.60 18.39 42.40
N GLU A 429 40.22 17.11 42.36
CA GLU A 429 40.53 16.14 43.42
C GLU A 429 42.04 15.89 43.54
N MET A 430 42.74 15.74 42.41
CA MET A 430 44.20 15.56 42.40
C MET A 430 44.94 16.81 42.90
N GLU A 431 44.47 18.00 42.56
CA GLU A 431 45.05 19.27 43.03
C GLU A 431 44.85 19.45 44.54
N ASN A 432 43.63 19.26 45.03
CA ASN A 432 43.32 19.26 46.47
C ASN A 432 44.14 18.20 47.25
N ALA A 433 44.39 17.04 46.66
CA ALA A 433 45.23 16.00 47.27
C ALA A 433 46.72 16.40 47.33
N LYS A 434 47.23 17.12 46.32
CA LYS A 434 48.60 17.66 46.33
C LYS A 434 48.77 18.75 47.39
N GLU A 435 47.82 19.69 47.49
CA GLU A 435 47.85 20.76 48.51
C GLU A 435 47.79 20.20 49.95
N LYS A 436 46.95 19.19 50.19
CA LYS A 436 46.90 18.49 51.50
C LYS A 436 48.18 17.74 51.86
N ASN A 437 48.97 17.31 50.87
CA ASN A 437 50.25 16.65 51.10
C ASN A 437 51.40 17.65 51.34
N LEU A 438 51.34 18.83 50.72
CA LEU A 438 52.29 19.92 50.95
C LEU A 438 52.13 20.51 52.36
N THR A 439 50.90 20.82 52.77
CA THR A 439 50.58 21.32 54.12
C THR A 439 50.92 20.32 55.24
N LYS A 440 50.84 19.01 54.98
CA LYS A 440 51.28 17.98 55.95
C LYS A 440 52.81 17.86 56.09
N LYS A 441 53.58 18.30 55.09
CA LYS A 441 55.04 18.34 55.17
C LYS A 441 55.52 19.58 55.91
N GLU A 442 54.89 20.73 55.69
CA GLU A 442 55.22 21.99 56.37
C GLU A 442 54.90 22.01 57.88
N VAL A 443 54.03 21.12 58.36
CA VAL A 443 53.70 20.98 59.80
C VAL A 443 54.61 19.95 60.50
N LYS A 444 55.50 19.27 59.77
CA LYS A 444 56.41 18.24 60.29
C LYS A 444 57.88 18.67 60.38
N ASP A 445 58.20 19.85 59.87
CA ASP A 445 59.45 20.58 60.14
C ASP A 445 59.13 21.72 61.13
#